data_AF-A0A8T4UYU6-F1
#
_entry.id   AF-A0A8T4UYU6-F1
#
_cell.length_a   1.000
_cell.length_b   1.000
_cell.length_c   1.000
_cell.angle_alpha   90.00
_cell.angle_beta   90.00
_cell.angle_gamma   90.00
#
_symmetry.space_group_name_H-M   'P 1'
#
loop_
_entity.id
_entity.type
_entity.pdbx_description
1 polymer ?
#
loop_
_entity_poly.entity_id
_entity_poly.type
_entity_poly.pdbx_seq_one_letter_code
_entity_poly.pdbx_strand_id
1 'polypeptide(L)'
;MGLSLLSAMQIQGNETLVDAYRDKESGKYGYAIIHNEDRHCRPIVSCNPIYDSIEDALKAGTNLMKQVKEFDLSPQRKSLVNTMGGEETAKTIDSIISC
;
A
#
# COMPACT_ATOMS: atom_id res chain seq x y z
N MET A 1 -10.61 -7.15 -2.16
CA MET A 1 -10.91 -6.00 -1.28
C MET A 1 -9.68 -5.22 -0.78
N GLY A 2 -8.42 -5.65 -1.01
CA GLY A 2 -7.23 -4.90 -0.52
C GLY A 2 -6.70 -3.77 -1.44
N LEU A 3 -7.09 -3.76 -2.72
CA LEU A 3 -6.59 -2.77 -3.69
C LEU A 3 -7.06 -1.34 -3.40
N SER A 4 -8.28 -1.16 -2.89
CA SER A 4 -8.82 0.17 -2.55
C SER A 4 -8.04 0.83 -1.40
N LEU A 5 -7.68 0.05 -0.38
CA LEU A 5 -6.86 0.53 0.74
C LEU A 5 -5.42 0.81 0.30
N LEU A 6 -4.84 -0.05 -0.53
CA LEU A 6 -3.51 0.17 -1.09
C LEU A 6 -3.45 1.46 -1.90
N SER A 7 -4.43 1.70 -2.78
CA SER A 7 -4.52 2.95 -3.54
C SER A 7 -4.70 4.17 -2.63
N ALA A 8 -5.51 4.07 -1.57
CA ALA A 8 -5.70 5.17 -0.60
C ALA A 8 -4.38 5.53 0.10
N MET A 9 -3.60 4.53 0.53
CA MET A 9 -2.30 4.75 1.15
C MET A 9 -1.29 5.40 0.19
N GLN A 10 -1.26 4.96 -1.08
CA GLN A 10 -0.42 5.61 -2.10
C GLN A 10 -0.85 7.08 -2.33
N ILE A 11 -2.16 7.37 -2.32
CA ILE A 11 -2.67 8.76 -2.43
C ILE A 11 -2.20 9.60 -1.24
N GLN A 12 -2.22 9.06 -0.02
CA GLN A 12 -1.76 9.75 1.19
C GLN A 12 -0.24 9.88 1.27
N GLY A 13 0.52 9.19 0.41
CA GLY A 13 1.98 9.19 0.46
C GLY A 13 2.55 8.32 1.57
N ASN A 14 1.74 7.43 2.15
CA ASN A 14 2.19 6.50 3.18
C ASN A 14 3.08 5.43 2.56
N GLU A 15 4.29 5.26 3.09
CA GLU A 15 5.23 4.26 2.61
C GLU A 15 4.74 2.84 2.91
N THR A 16 4.72 2.01 1.87
CA THR A 16 4.35 0.59 1.96
C THR A 16 5.51 -0.30 1.50
N LEU A 17 5.63 -1.46 2.12
CA LEU A 17 6.64 -2.48 1.78
C LEU A 17 5.99 -3.77 1.31
N VAL A 18 6.71 -4.50 0.46
CA VAL A 18 6.37 -5.88 0.09
C VAL A 18 7.16 -6.81 1.00
N ASP A 19 6.46 -7.74 1.63
CA ASP A 19 7.04 -8.81 2.43
C ASP A 19 6.62 -10.18 1.86
N ALA A 20 7.46 -11.19 2.02
CA ALA A 20 7.17 -12.55 1.56
C ALA A 20 7.02 -13.49 2.75
N TYR A 21 6.05 -14.40 2.64
CA TYR A 21 5.79 -15.39 3.67
C TYR A 21 5.73 -16.78 3.07
N ARG A 22 6.14 -17.78 3.86
CA ARG A 22 6.07 -19.18 3.48
C ARG A 22 4.87 -19.83 4.15
N ASP A 23 4.06 -20.49 3.36
CA ASP A 23 3.00 -21.33 3.88
C ASP A 23 3.56 -22.68 4.35
N LYS A 24 3.14 -23.10 5.54
CA LYS A 24 3.66 -24.30 6.19
C LYS A 24 3.07 -25.58 5.61
N GLU A 25 1.85 -25.52 5.08
CA GLU A 25 1.15 -26.69 4.55
C GLU A 25 1.59 -27.02 3.12
N SER A 26 1.55 -26.02 2.22
CA SER A 26 1.94 -26.19 0.82
C SER A 26 3.45 -26.09 0.59
N GLY A 27 4.19 -25.49 1.54
CA GLY A 27 5.61 -25.17 1.39
C GLY A 27 5.90 -24.03 0.40
N LYS A 28 4.86 -23.49 -0.26
CA LYS A 28 4.93 -22.41 -1.26
C LYS A 28 5.06 -21.04 -0.59
N TYR A 29 5.44 -20.05 -1.38
CA TYR A 29 5.60 -18.67 -0.96
C TYR A 29 4.46 -17.80 -1.46
N GLY A 30 4.00 -16.89 -0.60
CA GLY A 30 3.08 -15.79 -0.92
C GLY A 30 3.74 -14.45 -0.58
N TYR A 31 3.04 -13.37 -0.89
CA TYR A 31 3.50 -12.03 -0.53
C TYR A 31 2.38 -11.22 0.12
N ALA A 32 2.79 -10.26 0.93
CA ALA A 32 1.95 -9.30 1.60
C ALA A 32 2.46 -7.88 1.32
N ILE A 33 1.56 -6.91 1.26
CA ILE A 33 1.90 -5.49 1.25
C ILE A 33 1.50 -4.92 2.60
N ILE A 34 2.44 -4.31 3.31
CA ILE A 34 2.31 -3.82 4.69
C ILE A 34 2.72 -2.35 4.78
N HIS A 35 2.35 -1.70 5.89
CA HIS A 35 2.84 -0.35 6.21
C HIS A 35 4.35 -0.42 6.51
N ASN A 36 5.14 0.58 6.06
CA ASN A 36 6.58 0.61 6.35
C ASN A 36 6.84 0.80 7.84
N GLU A 37 6.19 1.80 8.43
CA GLU A 37 6.38 2.18 9.84
C GLU A 37 5.75 1.23 10.86
N ASP A 38 4.62 0.60 10.53
CA ASP A 38 3.91 -0.32 11.43
C ASP A 38 3.68 -1.69 10.81
N ARG A 39 4.64 -2.58 11.03
CA ARG A 39 4.63 -3.96 10.53
C ARG A 39 3.74 -4.90 11.34
N HIS A 40 3.20 -4.45 12.47
CA HIS A 40 2.31 -5.26 13.32
C HIS A 40 0.85 -5.17 12.88
N CYS A 41 0.52 -4.17 12.07
CA CYS A 41 -0.79 -4.04 11.46
C CYS A 41 -1.10 -5.18 10.47
N ARG A 42 -2.39 -5.43 10.29
CA ARG A 42 -2.87 -6.43 9.32
C ARG A 42 -2.40 -6.04 7.90
N PRO A 43 -1.97 -7.01 7.07
CA PRO A 43 -1.58 -6.72 5.70
C PRO A 43 -2.65 -5.98 4.91
N ILE A 44 -2.23 -4.97 4.16
CA ILE A 44 -3.09 -4.17 3.27
C ILE A 44 -3.56 -5.06 2.11
N VAL A 45 -2.63 -5.84 1.55
CA VAL A 45 -2.87 -6.88 0.56
C VAL A 45 -2.14 -8.13 1.01
N SER A 46 -2.78 -9.28 0.86
CA SER A 46 -2.16 -10.59 1.02
C SER A 46 -2.53 -11.44 -0.18
N CYS A 47 -1.54 -12.05 -0.81
CA CYS A 47 -1.72 -12.94 -1.96
C CYS A 47 -1.40 -14.38 -1.60
N ASN A 48 -2.21 -15.30 -2.11
CA ASN A 48 -2.09 -16.72 -1.83
C ASN A 48 -0.68 -17.26 -2.12
N PRO A 49 -0.20 -18.21 -1.31
CA PRO A 49 1.12 -18.81 -1.47
C PRO A 49 1.12 -19.80 -2.64
N ILE A 50 1.46 -19.31 -3.84
CA ILE A 50 1.49 -20.12 -5.08
C ILE A 50 2.89 -20.18 -5.71
N TYR A 51 3.85 -19.42 -5.19
CA TYR A 51 5.18 -19.27 -5.76
C TYR A 51 6.14 -20.33 -5.20
N ASP A 52 7.09 -20.75 -6.04
CA ASP A 52 8.11 -21.75 -5.66
C ASP A 52 9.27 -21.16 -4.87
N SER A 53 9.50 -19.85 -4.98
CA SER A 53 10.61 -19.15 -4.31
C SER A 53 10.16 -17.85 -3.64
N ILE A 54 10.95 -17.40 -2.66
CA ILE A 54 10.79 -16.09 -2.02
C ILE A 54 10.95 -14.97 -3.06
N GLU A 55 11.91 -15.12 -3.96
CA GLU A 55 12.23 -14.12 -4.99
C GLU A 55 11.06 -13.90 -5.95
N ASP A 56 10.39 -14.98 -6.38
CA ASP A 56 9.21 -14.89 -7.25
C ASP A 56 8.04 -14.17 -6.55
N ALA A 57 7.81 -14.48 -5.27
CA ALA A 57 6.77 -13.83 -4.48
C ALA A 57 7.05 -12.33 -4.30
N LEU A 58 8.27 -11.96 -3.94
CA LEU A 58 8.69 -10.56 -3.80
C LEU A 58 8.59 -9.80 -5.14
N LYS A 59 9.03 -10.42 -6.24
CA LYS A 59 8.94 -9.83 -7.58
C LYS A 59 7.50 -9.58 -7.99
N ALA A 60 6.60 -10.53 -7.72
CA ALA A 60 5.17 -10.38 -7.98
C ALA A 60 4.56 -9.22 -7.17
N GLY A 61 4.83 -9.15 -5.87
CA GLY A 61 4.34 -8.05 -5.03
C GLY A 61 4.90 -6.69 -5.42
N THR A 62 6.19 -6.65 -5.80
CA THR A 62 6.84 -5.41 -6.29
C THR A 62 6.22 -4.94 -7.60
N ASN A 63 5.93 -5.87 -8.52
CA ASN A 63 5.26 -5.54 -9.78
C ASN A 63 3.86 -4.98 -9.54
N LEU A 64 3.09 -5.55 -8.60
CA LEU A 64 1.79 -5.02 -8.22
C LEU A 64 1.92 -3.60 -7.65
N MET A 65 2.85 -3.35 -6.72
CA MET A 65 3.08 -1.99 -6.22
C MET A 65 3.46 -1.01 -7.33
N LYS A 66 4.30 -1.45 -8.28
CA LYS A 66 4.69 -0.61 -9.42
C LYS A 66 3.48 -0.26 -10.28
N GLN A 67 2.64 -1.24 -10.62
CA GLN A 67 1.39 -1.00 -11.37
C GLN A 67 0.47 -0.03 -10.63
N VAL A 68 0.32 -0.18 -9.32
CA VAL A 68 -0.50 0.73 -8.50
C VAL A 68 0.07 2.16 -8.49
N LYS A 69 1.40 2.30 -8.41
CA LYS A 69 2.09 3.61 -8.51
C LYS A 69 2.00 4.23 -9.90
N GLU A 70 1.91 3.42 -10.95
CA GLU A 70 1.76 3.87 -12.35
C GLU A 70 0.34 4.33 -12.67
N PHE A 71 -0.66 3.99 -11.86
CA PHE A 71 -1.94 4.70 -11.93
C PHE A 71 -1.70 6.16 -11.54
N ASP A 72 -1.92 7.08 -12.48
CA ASP A 72 -1.88 8.51 -12.19
C ASP A 72 -3.04 8.86 -11.24
N LEU A 73 -2.74 8.84 -9.94
CA LEU A 73 -3.69 9.16 -8.87
C LEU A 73 -3.73 10.68 -8.58
N SER A 74 -3.00 11.49 -9.34
CA SER A 74 -2.95 12.95 -9.18
C SER A 74 -4.34 13.60 -9.31
N PRO A 75 -5.22 13.19 -10.23
CA PRO A 75 -6.58 13.71 -10.32
C PRO A 75 -7.41 13.41 -9.07
N GLN A 76 -7.35 12.17 -8.54
CA GLN A 76 -8.06 11.82 -7.30
C GLN A 76 -7.48 12.57 -6.09
N ARG A 77 -6.15 12.71 -6.01
CA ARG A 77 -5.48 13.48 -4.95
C ARG A 77 -5.93 14.94 -4.96
N LYS A 78 -5.94 15.60 -6.13
CA LYS A 78 -6.45 16.97 -6.28
C LYS A 78 -7.93 17.09 -5.91
N SER A 79 -8.75 16.12 -6.32
CA SER A 79 -10.17 16.07 -5.93
C SER A 79 -10.33 16.01 -4.41
N LEU A 80 -9.55 15.18 -3.72
CA LEU A 80 -9.62 15.00 -2.27
C LEU A 80 -9.22 16.28 -1.52
N VAL A 81 -8.12 16.92 -1.95
CA VAL A 81 -7.66 18.21 -1.40
C VAL A 81 -8.72 19.28 -1.60
N ASN A 82 -9.35 19.34 -2.78
CA ASN A 82 -10.42 20.30 -3.06
C ASN A 82 -11.66 20.04 -2.19
N THR A 83 -12.04 18.78 -1.96
CA THR A 83 -13.14 18.42 -1.06
C THR A 83 -12.87 18.82 0.39
N MET A 84 -11.61 18.80 0.85
CA MET A 84 -11.23 19.28 2.18
C MET A 84 -11.15 20.82 2.29
N GLY A 85 -11.56 21.56 1.26
CA GLY A 85 -11.52 23.03 1.27
C GLY A 85 -10.22 23.62 0.71
N GLY A 86 -9.46 22.86 -0.08
CA GLY A 86 -8.23 23.30 -0.74
C GLY A 86 -6.94 23.01 0.04
N GLU A 87 -5.80 23.27 -0.60
CA GLU A 87 -4.47 22.96 -0.03
C GLU A 87 -4.20 23.66 1.31
N GLU A 88 -4.64 24.90 1.49
CA GLU A 88 -4.46 25.68 2.73
C GLU A 88 -5.18 25.03 3.92
N THR A 89 -6.41 24.54 3.69
CA THR A 89 -7.21 23.87 4.72
C THR A 89 -6.61 22.50 5.06
N ALA A 90 -6.16 21.75 4.05
CA ALA A 90 -5.49 20.47 4.24
C ALA A 90 -4.19 20.62 5.06
N LYS A 91 -3.33 21.61 4.73
CA LYS A 91 -2.11 21.92 5.48
C LYS A 91 -2.39 22.32 6.93
N THR A 92 -3.48 23.05 7.16
CA THR A 92 -3.89 23.47 8.51
C THR A 92 -4.36 22.28 9.35
N ILE A 93 -5.06 21.33 8.74
CA ILE A 93 -5.49 20.10 9.44
C ILE A 93 -4.27 19.23 9.80
N ASP A 94 -3.33 19.05 8.86
CA ASP A 94 -2.11 18.26 9.11
C ASP A 94 -1.26 18.87 10.25
N SER A 95 -1.17 20.20 10.34
CA SER A 95 -0.43 20.86 11.42
C SER A 95 -1.08 20.76 12.79
N ILE A 96 -2.41 20.61 12.85
CA ILE A 96 -3.14 20.39 14.11
C ILE A 96 -2.97 18.95 14.60
N ILE A 97 -2.97 17.97 13.69
CA ILE A 97 -2.84 16.54 14.02
C ILE A 97 -1.40 16.17 14.42
N SER A 98 -0.41 16.94 13.96
CA SER A 98 1.02 16.70 14.22
C SER A 98 1.55 17.31 15.54
N CYS A 99 0.66 17.89 16.37
CA CYS A 99 0.96 18.42 17.71
C CYS A 99 0.56 17.41 18.80
#